data_AF-A0A9D1ENA0-F1
#
_entry.id   AF-A0A9D1ENA0-F1
#
_cell.length_a   1.000
_cell.length_b   1.000
_cell.length_c   1.000
_cell.angle_alpha   90.00
_cell.angle_beta   90.00
_cell.angle_gamma   90.00
#
_symmetry.space_group_name_H-M   'P 1'
#
loop_
_entity.id
_entity.type
_entity.pdbx_description
1 polymer ?
#
loop_
_entity_poly.entity_id
_entity_poly.type
_entity_poly.pdbx_seq_one_letter_code
_entity_poly.pdbx_strand_id
1 'polypeptide(L)'
;MAQYSYWDGGIIKDEETGMYYMFASRWNQAGGHWGENGISGWQGSQAIYAVSDNLYGPYTDMGPLWPDWCDGAGHNVFPFMVSEDDPLYDEGYRYAIMISDTGMHGEIANGTIHIATDLWIPTNT
;
A
#
# COMPACT_ATOMS: atom_id res chain seq x y z
N MET A 1 -4.15 7.29 -21.56
CA MET A 1 -4.95 6.44 -20.66
C MET A 1 -4.15 6.21 -19.41
N ALA A 2 -4.78 6.15 -18.24
CA ALA A 2 -4.07 5.77 -17.02
C ALA A 2 -3.51 4.34 -17.19
N GLN A 3 -2.32 4.10 -16.66
CA GLN A 3 -1.68 2.78 -16.75
C GLN A 3 -2.22 1.82 -15.69
N TYR A 4 -2.84 2.37 -14.65
CA TYR A 4 -3.24 1.64 -13.46
C TYR A 4 -4.65 2.00 -13.02
N SER A 5 -5.32 1.01 -12.45
CA SER A 5 -6.49 1.18 -11.59
C SER A 5 -6.03 1.23 -10.14
N TYR A 6 -6.65 2.09 -9.34
CA TYR A 6 -6.43 2.18 -7.90
C TYR A 6 -7.73 1.92 -7.17
N TRP A 7 -7.66 1.24 -6.02
CA TRP A 7 -8.81 0.93 -5.19
C TRP A 7 -8.40 0.94 -3.71
N ASP A 8 -9.40 1.06 -2.83
CA ASP A 8 -9.28 1.04 -1.37
C ASP A 8 -8.20 1.98 -0.81
N GLY A 9 -7.77 1.72 0.42
CA GLY A 9 -6.72 2.49 1.04
C GLY A 9 -7.12 3.35 2.23
N GLY A 10 -6.13 4.14 2.63
CA GLY A 10 -6.24 5.20 3.60
C GLY A 10 -5.12 6.23 3.39
N ILE A 11 -5.29 7.41 3.96
CA ILE A 11 -4.30 8.49 3.91
C ILE A 11 -3.81 8.74 5.32
N ILE A 12 -2.49 8.70 5.52
CA ILE A 12 -1.84 9.12 6.75
C ILE A 12 -1.08 10.41 6.46
N LYS A 13 -1.25 11.40 7.33
CA LYS A 13 -0.43 12.62 7.30
C LYS A 13 0.82 12.38 8.15
N ASP A 14 1.97 12.64 7.57
CA ASP A 14 3.21 12.76 8.32
C ASP A 14 3.24 14.15 8.97
N GLU A 15 3.19 14.22 10.30
CA GLU A 15 3.19 15.48 11.03
C GLU A 15 4.56 16.18 11.04
N GLU A 16 5.66 15.45 10.81
CA GLU A 16 7.00 16.03 10.76
C GLU A 16 7.23 16.75 9.43
N THR A 17 6.93 16.09 8.31
CA THR A 17 7.13 16.67 6.98
C THR A 17 5.93 17.46 6.46
N GLY A 18 4.73 17.23 7.02
CA GLY A 18 3.47 17.78 6.53
C GLY A 18 2.91 17.07 5.29
N MET A 19 3.60 16.04 4.79
CA MET A 19 3.21 15.31 3.58
C MET A 19 2.09 14.30 3.86
N TYR A 20 1.26 14.05 2.85
CA TYR A 20 0.19 13.07 2.87
C TYR A 20 0.62 11.80 2.12
N TYR A 21 0.52 10.66 2.78
CA TYR A 21 0.82 9.33 2.25
C TYR A 21 -0.49 8.57 2.06
N MET A 22 -0.89 8.39 0.81
CA MET A 22 -1.99 7.52 0.42
C MET A 22 -1.46 6.11 0.20
N PHE A 23 -2.11 5.12 0.79
CA PHE A 23 -1.87 3.71 0.51
C PHE A 23 -3.06 3.16 -0.25
N ALA A 24 -2.84 2.30 -1.23
CA ALA A 24 -3.92 1.76 -2.06
C ALA A 24 -3.52 0.44 -2.70
N SER A 25 -4.52 -0.31 -3.15
CA SER A 25 -4.36 -1.38 -4.14
C SER A 25 -4.14 -0.78 -5.52
N ARG A 26 -3.18 -1.30 -6.27
CA ARG A 26 -2.92 -0.90 -7.66
C ARG A 26 -2.76 -2.12 -8.56
N TRP A 27 -3.42 -2.13 -9.72
CA TRP A 27 -3.18 -3.13 -10.77
C TRP A 27 -3.24 -2.51 -12.17
N ASN A 28 -2.72 -3.24 -13.16
CA ASN A 28 -2.68 -2.78 -14.55
C ASN A 28 -4.11 -2.59 -15.08
N GLN A 29 -4.44 -1.38 -15.52
CA GLN A 29 -5.80 -1.05 -15.99
C GLN A 29 -6.22 -1.94 -17.18
N ALA A 30 -5.29 -2.42 -17.99
CA ALA A 30 -5.57 -3.30 -19.14
C ALA A 30 -6.12 -4.68 -18.73
N GLY A 31 -5.95 -5.10 -17.47
CA GLY A 31 -6.57 -6.31 -16.95
C GLY A 31 -8.04 -6.13 -16.53
N GLY A 32 -8.58 -4.91 -16.54
CA GLY A 32 -9.94 -4.66 -16.06
C GLY A 32 -10.13 -5.10 -14.60
N HIS A 33 -11.35 -5.49 -14.21
CA HIS A 33 -11.60 -5.98 -12.85
C HIS A 33 -11.15 -7.44 -12.68
N TRP A 34 -11.52 -8.35 -13.58
CA TRP A 34 -11.31 -9.80 -13.43
C TRP A 34 -10.08 -10.37 -14.14
N GLY A 35 -9.33 -9.54 -14.87
CA GLY A 35 -8.28 -9.99 -15.78
C GLY A 35 -8.75 -10.05 -17.23
N GLU A 36 -7.86 -9.69 -18.16
CA GLU A 36 -8.12 -9.71 -19.60
C GLU A 36 -6.82 -9.98 -20.37
N ASN A 37 -6.87 -10.78 -21.43
CA ASN A 37 -5.73 -11.04 -22.33
C ASN A 37 -4.44 -11.51 -21.61
N GLY A 38 -4.59 -12.29 -20.52
CA GLY A 38 -3.47 -12.77 -19.71
C GLY A 38 -2.88 -11.74 -18.74
N ILE A 39 -3.48 -10.56 -18.64
CA ILE A 39 -3.14 -9.53 -17.65
C ILE A 39 -4.08 -9.71 -16.46
N SER A 40 -3.52 -9.91 -15.26
CA SER A 40 -4.32 -10.01 -14.03
C SER A 40 -5.07 -8.72 -13.74
N GLY A 41 -6.33 -8.86 -13.30
CA GLY A 41 -7.14 -7.76 -12.76
C GLY A 41 -6.76 -7.48 -11.30
N TRP A 42 -7.76 -7.22 -10.44
CA TRP A 42 -7.53 -6.98 -9.01
C TRP A 42 -6.76 -8.12 -8.33
N GLN A 43 -6.88 -9.36 -8.83
CA GLN A 43 -6.19 -10.53 -8.25
C GLN A 43 -4.66 -10.44 -8.29
N GLY A 44 -4.10 -9.60 -9.16
CA GLY A 44 -2.66 -9.32 -9.23
C GLY A 44 -2.29 -7.94 -8.67
N SER A 45 -3.13 -7.36 -7.81
CA SER A 45 -2.87 -6.03 -7.26
C SER A 45 -1.66 -5.99 -6.33
N GLN A 46 -1.00 -4.84 -6.35
CA GLN A 46 0.10 -4.50 -5.48
C GLN A 46 -0.37 -3.47 -4.46
N ALA A 47 0.07 -3.58 -3.21
CA ALA A 47 -0.05 -2.46 -2.29
C ALA A 47 1.01 -1.42 -2.63
N ILE A 48 0.58 -0.18 -2.84
CA ILE A 48 1.46 0.95 -3.15
C ILE A 48 1.34 2.03 -2.08
N TYR A 49 2.27 2.97 -2.13
CA TYR A 49 2.08 4.29 -1.53
C TYR A 49 2.23 5.39 -2.57
N ALA A 50 1.52 6.49 -2.35
CA ALA A 50 1.60 7.68 -3.16
C ALA A 50 1.66 8.91 -2.25
N VAL A 51 2.39 9.94 -2.66
CA VAL A 51 2.71 11.10 -1.81
C VAL A 51 2.20 12.40 -2.43
N SER A 52 1.69 13.30 -1.59
CA SER A 52 1.23 14.64 -1.95
C SER A 52 1.50 15.63 -0.81
N ASP A 53 1.75 16.89 -1.13
CA ASP A 53 1.78 17.99 -0.16
C ASP A 53 0.37 18.57 0.11
N ASN A 54 -0.65 18.06 -0.59
CA ASN A 54 -2.05 18.42 -0.47
C ASN A 54 -2.91 17.18 -0.24
N LEU A 55 -3.76 17.19 0.79
CA LEU A 55 -4.67 16.09 1.13
C LEU A 55 -5.50 15.61 -0.08
N TYR A 56 -5.88 16.52 -0.97
CA TYR A 56 -6.72 16.21 -2.13
C TYR A 56 -5.93 15.86 -3.39
N GLY A 57 -4.60 15.82 -3.30
CA GLY A 57 -3.70 15.50 -4.40
C GLY A 57 -3.35 16.70 -5.30
N PRO A 58 -2.80 16.43 -6.49
CA PRO A 58 -2.55 15.10 -7.05
C PRO A 58 -1.47 14.33 -6.26
N TYR A 59 -1.70 13.02 -6.08
CA TYR A 59 -0.70 12.13 -5.47
C TYR A 59 0.25 11.58 -6.53
N THR A 60 1.52 11.47 -6.18
CA THR A 60 2.56 10.81 -6.99
C THR A 60 2.74 9.39 -6.51
N ASP A 61 2.42 8.40 -7.35
CA ASP A 61 2.65 6.97 -7.06
C ASP A 61 4.15 6.68 -6.96
N MET A 62 4.57 6.15 -5.81
CA MET A 62 5.96 5.84 -5.50
C MET A 62 6.31 4.36 -5.73
N GLY A 63 5.32 3.54 -6.12
CA GLY A 63 5.49 2.13 -6.40
C GLY A 63 5.07 1.19 -5.26
N PRO A 64 5.32 -0.12 -5.43
CA PRO A 64 4.96 -1.15 -4.45
C PRO A 64 5.66 -0.95 -3.11
N LEU A 65 4.96 -1.22 -2.01
CA LEU A 65 5.50 -1.13 -0.65
C LEU A 65 6.58 -2.17 -0.34
N TRP A 66 6.44 -3.37 -0.89
CA TRP A 66 7.32 -4.52 -0.63
C TRP A 66 7.60 -5.30 -1.92
N PRO A 67 8.34 -4.71 -2.88
CA PRO A 67 8.52 -5.31 -4.20
C PRO A 67 9.17 -6.70 -4.17
N ASP A 68 9.98 -6.99 -3.16
CA ASP A 68 10.72 -8.27 -3.03
C ASP A 68 9.93 -9.35 -2.26
N TRP A 69 8.71 -9.06 -1.79
CA TRP A 69 7.86 -10.01 -1.10
C TRP A 69 6.53 -10.18 -1.83
N CYS A 70 6.25 -11.39 -2.30
CA CYS A 70 5.03 -11.74 -3.04
C CYS A 70 4.74 -10.76 -4.20
N ASP A 71 5.76 -10.33 -4.95
CA ASP A 71 5.64 -9.37 -6.06
C ASP A 71 4.97 -8.03 -5.68
N GLY A 72 5.02 -7.62 -4.41
CA GLY A 72 4.33 -6.44 -3.91
C GLY A 72 2.86 -6.68 -3.56
N ALA A 73 2.41 -7.93 -3.43
CA ALA A 73 1.00 -8.31 -3.24
C ALA A 73 0.28 -7.44 -2.22
N GLY A 74 -0.90 -6.97 -2.58
CA GLY A 74 -1.75 -6.23 -1.67
C GLY A 74 -3.08 -5.88 -2.29
N HIS A 75 -4.16 -6.24 -1.60
CA HIS A 75 -5.51 -5.80 -1.89
C HIS A 75 -6.20 -5.38 -0.57
N ASN A 76 -7.29 -4.62 -0.64
CA ASN A 76 -7.99 -4.08 0.53
C ASN A 76 -7.01 -3.49 1.55
N VAL A 77 -6.16 -2.59 1.07
CA VAL A 77 -5.04 -2.04 1.83
C VAL A 77 -5.60 -1.13 2.93
N PHE A 78 -5.27 -1.45 4.18
CA PHE A 78 -5.74 -0.70 5.34
C PHE A 78 -4.56 -0.21 6.19
N PRO A 79 -4.14 1.06 6.01
CA PRO A 79 -3.10 1.67 6.83
C PRO A 79 -3.68 2.16 8.17
N PHE A 80 -2.93 2.00 9.24
CA PHE A 80 -3.27 2.51 10.57
C PHE A 80 -2.01 2.87 11.37
N MET A 81 -2.18 3.69 12.39
CA MET A 81 -1.11 4.00 13.34
C MET A 81 -1.13 3.00 14.49
N VAL A 82 0.06 2.54 14.88
CA VAL A 82 0.26 1.71 16.08
C VAL A 82 -0.14 2.54 17.29
N SER A 83 -0.89 1.94 18.22
CA SER A 83 -1.32 2.61 19.45
C SER A 83 -0.11 2.92 20.34
N GLU A 84 -0.13 4.06 21.04
CA GLU A 84 0.90 4.40 22.03
C GLU A 84 0.93 3.43 23.22
N ASP A 85 -0.15 2.69 23.46
CA ASP A 85 -0.24 1.68 24.51
C ASP A 85 0.26 0.28 24.05
N ASP A 86 0.60 0.12 22.77
CA ASP A 86 1.14 -1.13 22.23
C ASP A 86 2.65 -1.24 22.51
N PRO A 87 3.18 -2.37 23.01
CA PRO A 87 4.62 -2.54 23.25
C PRO A 87 5.51 -2.27 22.04
N LEU A 88 5.02 -2.46 20.81
CA LEU A 88 5.77 -2.14 19.61
C LEU A 88 6.00 -0.63 19.45
N TYR A 89 5.15 0.21 20.05
CA TYR A 89 5.35 1.65 20.07
C TYR A 89 6.61 2.03 20.86
N ASP A 90 6.88 1.34 21.97
CA ASP A 90 8.12 1.53 22.75
C ASP A 90 9.37 1.08 21.97
N GLU A 91 9.22 0.13 21.05
CA GLU A 91 10.26 -0.31 20.12
C GLU A 91 10.45 0.65 18.93
N GLY A 92 9.63 1.69 18.82
CA GLY A 92 9.72 2.73 17.79
C GLY A 92 8.78 2.53 16.59
N TYR A 93 7.98 1.46 16.55
CA TYR A 93 6.99 1.29 15.48
C TYR A 93 5.86 2.30 15.61
N ARG A 94 5.41 2.84 14.48
CA ARG A 94 4.41 3.91 14.44
C ARG A 94 3.28 3.60 13.46
N TYR A 95 3.57 2.84 12.41
CA TYR A 95 2.65 2.60 11.32
C TYR A 95 2.51 1.12 11.06
N ALA A 96 1.34 0.74 10.59
CA ALA A 96 1.05 -0.62 10.19
C ALA A 96 0.08 -0.63 9.00
N ILE A 97 0.18 -1.67 8.17
CA ILE A 97 -0.70 -1.89 7.04
C ILE A 97 -1.18 -3.33 7.09
N MET A 98 -2.50 -3.51 7.07
CA MET A 98 -3.12 -4.81 6.85
C MET A 98 -3.55 -4.94 5.39
N ILE A 99 -3.37 -6.13 4.83
CA ILE A 99 -3.84 -6.47 3.48
C ILE A 99 -4.72 -7.73 3.52
N SER A 100 -5.70 -7.78 2.63
CA SER A 100 -6.61 -8.93 2.54
C SER A 100 -7.14 -9.10 1.12
N ASP A 101 -7.64 -10.29 0.79
CA ASP A 101 -8.08 -10.64 -0.56
C ASP A 101 -6.97 -10.41 -1.61
N THR A 102 -5.74 -10.82 -1.29
CA THR A 102 -4.52 -10.64 -2.10
C THR A 102 -4.43 -11.57 -3.32
N GLY A 103 -5.57 -12.11 -3.76
CA GLY A 103 -5.75 -12.87 -5.00
C GLY A 103 -4.70 -13.96 -5.21
N MET A 104 -3.79 -13.72 -6.17
CA MET A 104 -2.73 -14.66 -6.57
C MET A 104 -1.82 -15.10 -5.42
N HIS A 105 -1.65 -14.25 -4.41
CA HIS A 105 -0.78 -14.51 -3.25
C HIS A 105 -1.57 -14.78 -1.96
N GLY A 106 -2.86 -15.08 -2.09
CA GLY A 106 -3.80 -15.24 -0.98
C GLY A 106 -3.38 -16.21 0.11
N GLU A 107 -2.72 -17.33 -0.23
CA GLU A 107 -2.28 -18.33 0.75
C GLU A 107 -1.14 -17.86 1.65
N ILE A 108 -0.41 -16.82 1.23
CA ILE A 108 0.77 -16.30 1.96
C ILE A 108 0.46 -14.92 2.56
N ALA A 109 -0.20 -14.05 1.79
CA ALA A 109 -0.31 -12.63 2.11
C ALA A 109 -1.67 -12.24 2.74
N ASN A 110 -2.70 -13.08 2.70
CA ASN A 110 -3.98 -12.69 3.29
C ASN A 110 -3.91 -12.54 4.81
N GLY A 111 -4.32 -11.37 5.29
CA GLY A 111 -4.40 -11.07 6.72
C GLY A 111 -3.05 -10.76 7.35
N THR A 112 -1.99 -10.57 6.56
CA THR A 112 -0.71 -10.12 7.10
C THR A 112 -0.79 -8.66 7.54
N ILE A 113 -0.02 -8.33 8.57
CA ILE A 113 0.18 -6.97 9.04
C ILE A 113 1.66 -6.65 8.89
N HIS A 114 1.95 -5.59 8.16
CA HIS A 114 3.30 -5.07 7.94
C HIS A 114 3.47 -3.83 8.81
N ILE A 115 4.48 -3.81 9.68
CA ILE A 115 4.73 -2.72 10.63
C ILE A 115 5.99 -1.93 10.22
N ALA A 116 5.99 -0.62 10.49
CA ALA A 116 7.08 0.29 10.15
C ALA A 116 7.27 1.37 11.23
N THR A 117 8.50 1.85 11.34
CA THR A 117 8.90 2.96 12.23
C THR A 117 8.57 4.32 11.63
N ASP A 118 8.48 4.40 10.31
CA ASP A 118 8.30 5.63 9.54
C ASP A 118 7.49 5.36 8.26
N LEU A 119 6.97 6.43 7.65
CA LEU A 119 6.24 6.37 6.37
C LEU A 119 7.18 6.48 5.16
N TRP A 120 8.44 6.88 5.39
CA TRP A 120 9.41 7.11 4.34
C TRP A 120 10.22 5.84 4.09
N ILE A 121 9.79 5.04 3.12
CA ILE A 121 10.60 3.93 2.63
C ILE A 121 11.69 4.51 1.72
N PRO A 122 12.99 4.44 2.09
CA PRO A 122 14.05 4.88 1.20
C PRO A 122 14.02 4.00 -0.05
N THR A 123 13.88 4.60 -1.24
CA THR A 123 14.15 3.88 -2.48
C THR A 123 15.64 3.55 -2.50
N ASN A 124 16.01 2.27 -2.47
CA ASN A 124 17.39 1.85 -2.70
C ASN A 124 17.89 2.51 -4.00
N THR A 125 18.89 3.38 -3.87
CA THR A 125 19.67 3.96 -4.98
C THR A 125 20.57 2.92 -5.61
#